data_AF-A0A9J6GJB5-F1
#
_entry.id   AF-A0A9J6GJB5-F1
#
_cell.length_a   1.000
_cell.length_b   1.000
_cell.length_c   1.000
_cell.angle_alpha   90.00
_cell.angle_beta   90.00
_cell.angle_gamma   90.00
#
_symmetry.space_group_name_H-M   'P 1'
#
loop_
_entity.id
_entity.type
_entity.pdbx_description
1 polymer ?
#
loop_
_entity_poly.entity_id
_entity_poly.type
_entity_poly.pdbx_seq_one_letter_code
_entity_poly.pdbx_strand_id
1 'polypeptide(L)'
;MYEVFVASFVNLYGDEFSDFHPLTSCLWYTYNRVGVSAIWLTYMLSALDYSLEYWHIIDFDYVDLHLGHIEGFAVFLERADVTKIRVALGVTLAFTSEQHSWAAHWLLDPYGEYGNYYVLKNDSSLVVSEFHYYAKK
;
A
#
# COMPACT_ATOMS: atom_id res chain seq x y z
N MET A 1 11.29 -10.37 -10.87
CA MET A 1 10.27 -9.80 -9.97
C MET A 1 9.20 -9.19 -10.83
N TYR A 2 7.93 -9.30 -10.44
CA TYR A 2 6.79 -8.80 -11.21
C TYR A 2 5.98 -7.82 -10.36
N GLU A 3 5.79 -6.60 -10.86
CA GLU A 3 5.02 -5.57 -10.17
C GLU A 3 3.54 -5.76 -10.46
N VAL A 4 2.71 -5.67 -9.41
CA VAL A 4 1.27 -5.87 -9.47
C VAL A 4 0.58 -4.75 -8.70
N PHE A 5 -0.25 -4.01 -9.41
CA PHE A 5 -1.27 -3.16 -8.81
C PHE A 5 -2.58 -3.97 -8.69
N VAL A 6 -2.95 -4.34 -7.46
CA VAL A 6 -4.00 -5.34 -7.19
C VAL A 6 -5.34 -4.94 -7.81
N ALA A 7 -5.71 -3.65 -7.70
CA ALA A 7 -6.97 -3.12 -8.18
C ALA A 7 -7.20 -3.27 -9.70
N SER A 8 -6.14 -3.33 -10.51
CA SER A 8 -6.23 -3.38 -11.97
C SER A 8 -5.84 -4.73 -12.58
N PHE A 9 -5.45 -5.71 -11.75
CA PHE A 9 -4.83 -6.92 -12.26
C PHE A 9 -5.83 -7.88 -12.92
N VAL A 10 -6.81 -8.41 -12.17
CA VAL A 10 -7.81 -9.35 -12.71
C VAL A 10 -9.14 -9.18 -12.00
N ASN A 11 -10.14 -8.70 -12.71
CA ASN A 11 -11.51 -8.62 -12.20
C ASN A 11 -12.31 -9.86 -12.63
N LEU A 12 -12.69 -10.71 -11.66
CA LEU A 12 -13.51 -11.92 -11.91
C LEU A 12 -15.01 -11.70 -11.72
N TYR A 13 -15.42 -10.63 -11.03
CA TYR A 13 -16.80 -10.42 -10.59
C TYR A 13 -17.54 -9.34 -11.39
N GLY A 14 -16.82 -8.57 -12.21
CA GLY A 14 -17.40 -7.50 -13.02
C GLY A 14 -17.67 -6.21 -12.24
N ASP A 15 -17.10 -6.09 -11.04
CA ASP A 15 -17.13 -4.85 -10.23
C ASP A 15 -16.17 -3.80 -10.81
N GLU A 16 -16.04 -2.61 -10.21
CA GLU A 16 -15.10 -1.62 -10.75
C GLU A 16 -13.62 -2.00 -10.52
N PHE A 17 -13.32 -2.81 -9.51
CA PHE A 17 -11.94 -3.09 -9.08
C PHE A 17 -11.69 -4.57 -8.74
N SER A 18 -10.44 -5.00 -8.90
CA SER A 18 -9.94 -6.33 -8.55
C SER A 18 -9.49 -6.41 -7.08
N ASP A 19 -9.66 -7.58 -6.46
CA ASP A 19 -9.22 -7.87 -5.09
C ASP A 19 -8.14 -8.99 -5.03
N PHE A 20 -7.77 -9.44 -3.83
CA PHE A 20 -6.75 -10.49 -3.63
C PHE A 20 -7.19 -11.90 -4.07
N HIS A 21 -8.48 -12.19 -4.17
CA HIS A 21 -9.00 -13.51 -4.49
C HIS A 21 -8.73 -13.92 -5.95
N PRO A 22 -9.03 -13.09 -6.97
CA PRO A 22 -8.56 -13.30 -8.34
C PRO A 22 -7.05 -13.43 -8.44
N LEU A 23 -6.31 -12.53 -7.77
CA LEU A 23 -4.86 -12.50 -7.81
C LEU A 23 -4.26 -13.81 -7.30
N THR A 24 -4.82 -14.36 -6.22
CA THR A 24 -4.44 -15.67 -5.65
C THR A 24 -4.58 -16.80 -6.66
N SER A 25 -5.64 -16.78 -7.47
CA SER A 25 -5.87 -17.78 -8.52
C SER A 25 -4.85 -17.66 -9.67
N CYS A 26 -4.31 -16.46 -9.90
CA CYS A 26 -3.31 -16.21 -10.93
C CYS A 26 -1.87 -16.58 -10.53
N LEU A 27 -1.57 -16.80 -9.25
CA LEU A 27 -0.22 -17.14 -8.79
C LEU A 27 0.39 -18.35 -9.53
N TRP A 28 -0.43 -19.37 -9.83
CA TRP A 28 0.01 -20.52 -10.61
C TRP A 28 0.42 -20.12 -12.04
N TYR A 29 -0.34 -19.24 -12.69
CA TYR A 29 -0.01 -18.73 -14.02
C TYR A 29 1.29 -17.92 -13.99
N THR A 30 1.39 -17.00 -13.04
CA THR A 30 2.54 -16.09 -12.88
C THR A 30 3.84 -16.89 -12.65
N TYR A 31 3.80 -17.98 -11.87
CA TYR A 31 4.95 -18.87 -11.70
C TYR A 31 5.25 -19.70 -12.95
N ASN A 32 4.28 -20.45 -13.47
CA ASN A 32 4.56 -21.48 -14.48
C ASN A 32 4.67 -20.95 -15.91
N ARG A 33 4.03 -19.81 -16.22
CA ARG A 33 4.04 -19.23 -17.56
C ARG A 33 5.03 -18.08 -17.69
N VAL A 34 5.09 -17.20 -16.70
CA VAL A 34 5.98 -16.03 -16.73
C VAL A 34 7.36 -16.35 -16.13
N GLY A 35 7.44 -17.29 -15.19
CA GLY A 35 8.71 -17.72 -14.60
C GLY A 35 9.27 -16.78 -13.53
N VAL A 36 8.41 -16.02 -12.85
CA VAL A 36 8.85 -15.08 -11.81
C VAL A 36 8.87 -15.73 -10.43
N SER A 37 9.88 -15.38 -9.63
CA SER A 37 10.09 -15.89 -8.26
C SER A 37 9.70 -14.90 -7.16
N ALA A 38 9.22 -13.70 -7.55
CA ALA A 38 8.76 -12.68 -6.62
C ALA A 38 7.73 -11.75 -7.28
N ILE A 39 6.73 -11.34 -6.49
CA ILE A 39 5.74 -10.32 -6.82
C ILE A 39 5.98 -9.11 -5.91
N TRP A 40 5.92 -7.93 -6.50
CA TRP A 40 5.90 -6.65 -5.77
C TRP A 40 4.49 -6.10 -5.83
N LEU A 41 3.83 -6.05 -4.67
CA LEU A 41 2.50 -5.45 -4.53
C LEU A 41 2.66 -3.95 -4.29
N THR A 42 2.10 -3.15 -5.18
CA THR A 42 2.02 -1.71 -5.00
C THR A 42 0.65 -1.34 -4.43
N TYR A 43 0.65 -0.37 -3.53
CA TYR A 43 -0.55 0.37 -3.14
C TYR A 43 -1.70 -0.52 -2.61
N MET A 44 -1.44 -1.22 -1.50
CA MET A 44 -2.43 -2.13 -0.89
C MET A 44 -2.93 -1.71 0.49
N LEU A 45 -2.29 -0.72 1.11
CA LEU A 45 -2.63 -0.25 2.45
C LEU A 45 -3.79 0.74 2.40
N SER A 46 -4.49 0.86 3.52
CA SER A 46 -5.64 1.75 3.65
C SER A 46 -5.26 3.22 3.37
N ALA A 47 -5.90 3.82 2.36
CA ALA A 47 -5.63 5.19 1.94
C ALA A 47 -6.93 5.95 1.59
N LEU A 48 -6.92 7.28 1.71
CA LEU A 48 -8.07 8.12 1.35
C LEU A 48 -8.18 8.42 -0.14
N ASP A 49 -7.04 8.44 -0.83
CA ASP A 49 -6.89 8.85 -2.23
C ASP A 49 -6.83 7.66 -3.18
N TYR A 50 -7.66 6.66 -2.88
CA TYR A 50 -7.79 5.45 -3.67
C TYR A 50 -7.98 5.77 -5.17
N SER A 51 -7.29 4.97 -6.01
CA SER A 51 -7.15 5.05 -7.49
C SER A 51 -6.21 6.10 -8.07
N LEU A 52 -5.74 7.09 -7.30
CA LEU A 52 -4.86 8.13 -7.83
C LEU A 52 -3.40 7.85 -7.51
N GLU A 53 -3.04 7.93 -6.22
CA GLU A 53 -1.64 8.08 -5.84
C GLU A 53 -1.28 7.24 -4.60
N TYR A 54 -2.23 6.90 -3.72
CA TYR A 54 -1.98 6.22 -2.43
C TYR A 54 -0.93 6.95 -1.59
N TRP A 55 -0.98 8.28 -1.65
CA TRP A 55 -0.11 9.16 -0.88
C TRP A 55 -0.70 9.45 0.49
N HIS A 56 -2.00 9.26 0.66
CA HIS A 56 -2.71 9.56 1.90
C HIS A 56 -3.03 8.27 2.66
N ILE A 57 -1.99 7.52 3.05
CA ILE A 57 -2.11 6.33 3.92
C ILE A 57 -2.68 6.76 5.27
N ILE A 58 -3.77 6.10 5.69
CA ILE A 58 -4.43 6.35 6.98
C ILE A 58 -4.15 5.27 8.00
N ASP A 59 -3.77 4.06 7.54
CA ASP A 59 -3.46 2.95 8.42
C ASP A 59 -2.51 1.95 7.73
N PHE A 60 -1.39 1.64 8.39
CA PHE A 60 -0.39 0.67 7.91
C PHE A 60 -0.74 -0.78 8.25
N ASP A 61 -1.64 -1.02 9.20
CA ASP A 61 -2.00 -2.36 9.67
C ASP A 61 -3.14 -2.98 8.86
N TYR A 62 -3.84 -2.17 8.06
CA TYR A 62 -4.99 -2.60 7.29
C TYR A 62 -4.77 -2.50 5.78
N VAL A 63 -5.33 -3.49 5.09
CA VAL A 63 -5.52 -3.50 3.64
C VAL A 63 -6.62 -2.51 3.28
N ASP A 64 -6.48 -1.84 2.13
CA ASP A 64 -7.55 -1.00 1.59
C ASP A 64 -8.83 -1.83 1.39
N LEU A 65 -9.95 -1.35 1.92
CA LEU A 65 -11.22 -2.09 1.91
C LEU A 65 -11.71 -2.44 0.50
N HIS A 66 -11.33 -1.67 -0.52
CA HIS A 66 -11.69 -1.98 -1.91
C HIS A 66 -10.94 -3.21 -2.45
N LEU A 67 -9.80 -3.55 -1.87
CA LEU A 67 -9.03 -4.76 -2.19
C LEU A 67 -9.44 -5.96 -1.32
N GLY A 68 -10.44 -5.77 -0.46
CA GLY A 68 -10.95 -6.77 0.48
C GLY A 68 -10.44 -6.55 1.90
N HIS A 69 -10.26 -7.65 2.63
CA HIS A 69 -9.83 -7.64 4.03
C HIS A 69 -8.47 -8.31 4.21
N ILE A 70 -7.86 -8.10 5.38
CA ILE A 70 -6.55 -8.66 5.73
C ILE A 70 -6.53 -10.19 5.64
N GLU A 71 -7.67 -10.86 5.85
CA GLU A 71 -7.84 -12.29 5.69
C GLU A 71 -7.64 -12.73 4.23
N GLY A 72 -8.14 -11.95 3.27
CA GLY A 72 -7.93 -12.20 1.84
C GLY A 72 -6.46 -12.09 1.46
N PHE A 73 -5.75 -11.12 2.03
CA PHE A 73 -4.31 -10.99 1.87
C PHE A 73 -3.54 -12.15 2.53
N ALA A 74 -3.96 -12.61 3.72
CA ALA A 74 -3.36 -13.76 4.38
C ALA A 74 -3.47 -15.04 3.52
N VAL A 75 -4.64 -15.32 2.95
CA VAL A 75 -4.85 -16.44 2.02
C VAL A 75 -3.95 -16.31 0.78
N PHE A 76 -3.80 -15.11 0.24
CA PHE A 76 -2.87 -14.83 -0.86
C PHE A 76 -1.42 -15.16 -0.48
N LEU A 77 -0.97 -14.76 0.71
CA LEU A 77 0.39 -15.04 1.20
C LEU A 77 0.63 -16.54 1.40
N GLU A 78 -0.32 -17.27 1.97
CA GLU A 78 -0.23 -18.72 2.11
C GLU A 78 -0.05 -19.40 0.75
N ARG A 79 -0.83 -18.96 -0.24
CA ARG A 79 -0.74 -19.51 -1.60
C ARG A 79 0.58 -19.14 -2.28
N ALA A 80 1.09 -17.94 -2.04
CA ALA A 80 2.39 -17.49 -2.54
C ALA A 80 3.53 -18.37 -1.98
N ASP A 81 3.50 -18.71 -0.69
CA ASP A 81 4.51 -19.59 -0.08
C ASP A 81 4.46 -21.02 -0.64
N VAL A 82 3.25 -21.58 -0.82
CA VAL A 82 3.06 -22.90 -1.47
C VAL A 82 3.63 -22.91 -2.89
N THR A 83 3.49 -21.81 -3.62
CA THR A 83 4.01 -21.65 -4.99
C THR A 83 5.45 -21.15 -5.04
N LYS A 84 6.12 -20.96 -3.89
CA LYS A 84 7.49 -20.44 -3.77
C LYS A 84 7.70 -19.06 -4.42
N ILE A 85 6.63 -18.27 -4.48
CA ILE A 85 6.67 -16.87 -4.89
C ILE A 85 6.89 -16.02 -3.64
N ARG A 86 7.93 -15.19 -3.64
CA ARG A 86 8.13 -14.18 -2.60
C ARG A 86 7.23 -12.97 -2.84
N VAL A 87 6.71 -12.37 -1.78
CA VAL A 87 5.89 -11.17 -1.86
C VAL A 87 6.66 -10.01 -1.23
N ALA A 88 6.82 -8.93 -1.98
CA ALA A 88 7.37 -7.67 -1.50
C ALA A 88 6.25 -6.63 -1.46
N LEU A 89 6.21 -5.83 -0.39
CA LEU A 89 5.23 -4.75 -0.23
C LEU A 89 5.86 -3.41 -0.58
N GLY A 90 5.23 -2.66 -1.47
CA GLY A 90 5.51 -1.26 -1.70
C GLY A 90 4.82 -0.41 -0.63
N VAL A 91 5.59 0.05 0.36
CA VAL A 91 5.11 0.92 1.44
C VAL A 91 5.87 2.24 1.39
N THR A 92 5.13 3.34 1.38
CA THR A 92 5.69 4.69 1.52
C THR A 92 5.65 5.08 2.99
N LEU A 93 6.82 5.18 3.63
CA LEU A 93 6.94 5.55 5.05
C LEU A 93 7.32 7.03 5.26
N ALA A 94 7.51 7.77 4.18
CA ALA A 94 7.99 9.15 4.25
C ALA A 94 6.93 10.14 4.77
N PHE A 95 5.65 9.83 4.59
CA PHE A 95 4.52 10.66 5.00
C PHE A 95 3.26 9.80 5.17
N THR A 96 2.30 10.33 5.92
CA THR A 96 0.96 9.76 6.10
C THR A 96 -0.10 10.81 5.79
N SER A 97 -1.35 10.38 5.66
CA SER A 97 -2.50 11.29 5.68
C SER A 97 -2.58 12.06 6.99
N GLU A 98 -3.16 13.26 6.95
CA GLU A 98 -3.57 14.02 8.13
C GLU A 98 -4.64 13.29 8.97
N GLN A 99 -5.38 12.35 8.35
CA GLN A 99 -6.37 11.52 9.03
C GLN A 99 -5.77 10.25 9.64
N HIS A 100 -4.46 10.01 9.48
CA HIS A 100 -3.79 8.91 10.16
C HIS A 100 -3.82 9.18 11.68
N SER A 101 -4.04 8.12 12.47
CA SER A 101 -4.09 8.20 13.94
C SER A 101 -2.88 8.95 14.54
N TRP A 102 -1.67 8.61 14.09
CA TRP A 102 -0.42 9.28 14.46
C TRP A 102 -0.47 10.80 14.23
N ALA A 103 -0.92 11.25 13.06
CA ALA A 103 -1.04 12.67 12.73
C ALA A 103 -2.10 13.36 13.62
N ALA A 104 -3.26 12.71 13.81
CA ALA A 104 -4.32 13.22 14.68
C ALA A 104 -3.86 13.38 16.14
N HIS A 105 -3.14 12.40 16.68
CA HIS A 105 -2.57 12.48 18.02
C HIS A 105 -1.47 13.53 18.13
N TRP A 106 -0.59 13.63 17.13
CA TRP A 106 0.45 14.66 17.09
C TRP A 106 -0.12 16.08 17.03
N LEU A 107 -1.21 16.30 16.28
CA LEU A 107 -1.91 17.60 16.24
C LEU A 107 -2.49 18.01 17.60
N LEU A 108 -2.90 17.03 18.42
CA LEU A 108 -3.43 17.27 19.76
C LEU A 108 -2.33 17.45 20.81
N ASP A 109 -1.24 16.67 20.71
CA ASP A 109 -0.08 16.74 21.61
C ASP A 109 1.23 16.52 20.84
N PRO A 110 1.87 17.61 20.35
CA PRO A 110 3.13 17.54 19.62
C PRO A 110 4.32 17.04 20.45
N TYR A 111 4.19 16.95 21.77
CA TYR A 111 5.22 16.41 22.67
C TYR A 111 4.87 15.02 23.20
N GLY A 112 3.74 14.46 22.75
CA GLY A 112 3.26 13.13 23.12
C GLY A 112 3.99 12.01 22.37
N GLU A 113 3.36 10.84 22.33
CA GLU A 113 3.92 9.61 21.74
C GLU A 113 4.42 9.79 20.30
N TYR A 114 3.70 10.59 19.50
CA TYR A 114 4.01 10.83 18.08
C TYR A 114 4.81 12.12 17.85
N GLY A 115 5.35 12.76 18.89
CA GLY A 115 6.04 14.05 18.81
C GLY A 115 7.19 14.07 17.80
N ASN A 116 7.89 12.94 17.64
CA ASN A 116 9.03 12.80 16.72
C ASN A 116 8.65 12.25 15.34
N TYR A 117 7.37 11.96 15.08
CA TYR A 117 6.94 11.38 13.81
C TYR A 117 6.71 12.44 12.74
N TYR A 118 6.38 13.67 13.16
CA TYR A 118 6.04 14.78 12.27
C TYR A 118 6.83 16.03 12.62
N VAL A 119 7.00 16.86 11.61
CA VAL A 119 7.73 18.12 11.70
C VAL A 119 6.81 19.25 11.25
N LEU A 120 6.81 20.36 11.99
CA LEU A 120 6.14 21.58 11.53
C LEU A 120 6.95 22.20 10.38
N LYS A 121 6.28 22.48 9.27
CA LYS A 121 6.89 23.07 8.06
C LYS A 121 7.63 24.40 8.33
N ASN A 122 7.29 25.12 9.40
CA ASN A 122 7.92 26.39 9.78
C ASN A 122 9.21 26.23 10.59
N ASP A 123 9.65 25.01 10.88
CA ASP A 123 10.92 24.77 11.54
C ASP A 123 12.07 24.92 10.53
N SER A 124 12.63 26.14 10.47
CA SER A 124 13.72 26.53 9.56
C SER A 124 15.04 25.78 9.83
N SER A 125 15.10 24.96 10.89
CA SER A 125 16.26 24.14 11.22
C SER A 125 16.30 22.80 10.47
N LEU A 126 15.20 22.41 9.81
CA LEU A 126 15.06 21.09 9.17
C LEU A 126 15.04 21.21 7.65
N VAL A 127 15.94 20.48 6.99
CA VAL A 127 15.90 20.29 5.53
C VAL A 127 14.80 19.27 5.24
N VAL A 128 13.56 19.75 5.09
CA VAL A 128 12.48 18.92 4.56
C VAL A 128 12.70 18.82 3.05
N SER A 129 13.08 17.64 2.56
CA SER A 129 13.12 17.37 1.13
C SER A 129 11.68 17.34 0.61
N GLU A 130 11.21 18.45 0.04
CA GLU A 130 9.93 18.50 -0.66
C GLU A 130 10.04 17.65 -1.95
N PHE A 131 9.58 16.40 -1.89
CA PHE A 131 9.43 15.56 -3.09
C PHE A 131 8.21 16.02 -3.88
N HIS A 132 8.40 16.98 -4.78
CA HIS A 132 7.40 17.35 -5.78
C HIS A 132 7.49 16.37 -6.96
N TYR A 133 6.54 15.43 -7.06
CA TYR A 133 6.38 14.63 -8.27
C TYR A 133 5.64 15.47 -9.32
N TYR A 134 6.38 16.03 -10.28
CA TYR A 134 5.77 16.62 -11.48
C TYR A 134 5.36 15.49 -12.43
N ALA A 135 4.13 14.99 -12.29
CA ALA A 135 3.50 14.25 -13.38
C ALA A 135 3.18 15.24 -14.51
N LYS A 136 4.09 15.40 -15.47
CA LYS A 136 3.78 16.08 -16.73
C LYS A 136 2.70 15.26 -17.45
N LYS A 137 1.53 15.89 -17.67
CA LYS A 137 0.48 15.46 -18.60
C LYS A 137 1.04 15.16 -20.00
#